data_AF-A0A7Y7YLE0-F1
#
_entry.id   AF-A0A7Y7YLE0-F1
#
_cell.length_a   1.000
_cell.length_b   1.000
_cell.length_c   1.000
_cell.angle_alpha   90.00
_cell.angle_beta   90.00
_cell.angle_gamma   90.00
#
_symmetry.space_group_name_H-M   'P 1'
#
loop_
_entity.id
_entity.type
_entity.pdbx_description
1 polymer ?
#
loop_
_entity_poly.entity_id
_entity_poly.type
_entity_poly.pdbx_seq_one_letter_code
_entity_poly.pdbx_strand_id
1 'polypeptide(L)' 'MQVLIDFGDSGYVARYRIDLDTVTVLTVRHQKEAGSA' A
#
# COMPACT_ATOMS: atom_id res chain seq x y z
N MET A 1 -8.76 -14.40 15.94
CA MET A 1 -9.15 -12.98 15.85
C MET A 1 -8.25 -12.34 14.81
N GLN A 2 -8.77 -11.97 13.65
CA GLN A 2 -8.00 -11.26 12.62
C GLN A 2 -8.82 -10.07 12.17
N VAL A 3 -8.23 -8.88 12.25
CA VAL A 3 -8.88 -7.66 11.79
C VAL A 3 -8.71 -7.62 10.27
N LEU A 4 -9.80 -7.84 9.54
CA LEU A 4 -9.86 -7.60 8.10
C LEU A 4 -10.39 -6.17 7.91
N ILE A 5 -9.48 -5.24 7.61
CA ILE A 5 -9.87 -3.88 7.24
C ILE A 5 -10.24 -3.94 5.75
N ASP A 6 -11.48 -3.63 5.43
CA ASP A 6 -11.93 -3.60 4.04
C ASP A 6 -11.29 -2.40 3.33
N PHE A 7 -10.66 -2.64 2.18
CA PHE A 7 -10.05 -1.57 1.40
C PHE A 7 -11.16 -0.83 0.62
N GLY A 8 -11.54 0.35 1.10
CA GLY A 8 -12.51 1.21 0.42
C GLY A 8 -12.07 1.55 -1.02
N ASP A 9 -13.06 1.76 -1.89
CA ASP A 9 -12.92 1.84 -3.37
C ASP A 9 -12.09 3.03 -3.92
N SER A 10 -11.44 3.79 -3.03
CA SER A 10 -10.60 4.96 -3.28
C SER A 10 -9.26 4.89 -2.52
N GLY A 11 -8.81 3.67 -2.19
CA GLY A 11 -7.55 3.45 -1.50
C GLY A 11 -6.32 3.78 -2.34
N TYR A 12 -5.22 4.08 -1.66
CA TYR A 12 -3.89 4.17 -2.27
C TYR A 12 -3.02 3.01 -1.77
N VAL A 13 -2.27 2.41 -2.69
CA VAL A 13 -1.28 1.37 -2.39
C VAL A 13 0.11 1.99 -2.45
N ALA A 14 0.87 1.85 -1.37
CA ALA A 14 2.26 2.30 -1.33
C ALA A 14 3.22 1.10 -1.38
N ARG A 15 4.21 1.16 -2.26
CA ARG A 15 5.38 0.29 -2.18
C ARG A 15 6.42 0.97 -1.30
N TYR A 16 6.90 0.27 -0.30
CA TYR A 16 7.94 0.76 0.59
C TYR A 16 9.06 -0.26 0.76
N ARG A 17 10.20 0.23 1.25
CA ARG A 17 11.32 -0.57 1.73
C ARG A 17 11.55 -0.22 3.19
N ILE A 18 11.73 -1.26 4.00
CA ILE A 18 12.10 -1.14 5.41
C ILE A 18 13.60 -1.40 5.51
N ASP A 19 14.31 -0.45 6.09
CA ASP A 19 15.67 -0.61 6.58
C ASP A 19 15.65 -0.58 8.13
N LEU A 20 16.81 -0.68 8.78
CA LEU A 20 16.92 -0.81 10.24
C LEU A 20 16.12 0.26 11.02
N ASP A 21 16.25 1.53 10.64
CA ASP A 21 15.63 2.66 11.36
C ASP A 21 14.73 3.53 10.47
N THR A 22 14.62 3.19 9.18
CA THR A 22 13.96 4.04 8.20
C THR A 22 13.02 3.27 7.29
N VAL A 23 11.86 3.86 7.04
CA VAL A 23 10.92 3.38 6.02
C VAL A 23 10.95 4.35 4.85
N THR A 24 11.37 3.86 3.68
CA THR A 24 11.36 4.64 2.44
C THR A 24 10.14 4.28 1.62
N VAL A 25 9.28 5.26 1.34
CA VAL A 25 8.17 5.11 0.39
C VAL A 25 8.71 5.29 -1.02
N LEU A 26 8.67 4.21 -1.81
CA LEU A 26 9.22 4.20 -3.17
C LEU A 26 8.19 4.72 -4.19
N THR A 27 6.91 4.39 -4.00
CA THR A 27 5.83 4.79 -4.91
C THR A 27 4.49 4.72 -4.18
N VAL A 28 3.58 5.63 -4.49
CA VAL A 28 2.17 5.60 -4.08
C VAL A 28 1.31 5.58 -5.35
N ARG A 29 0.39 4.61 -5.47
CA ARG A 29 -0.52 4.48 -6.62
C ARG A 29 -1.96 4.40 -6.15
N HIS A 30 -2.89 4.91 -6.94
CA HIS A 30 -4.31 4.67 -6.67
C HIS A 30 -4.61 3.17 -6.85
N GLN A 31 -5.43 2.57 -5.98
CA GLN A 31 -5.71 1.13 -6.00
C GLN A 31 -6.30 0.65 -7.33
N LYS A 32 -7.10 1.50 -7.99
CA LYS A 32 -7.62 1.24 -9.36
C LYS A 32 -6.54 1.15 -10.43
N GLU A 33 -5.35 1.72 -10.21
CA GLU A 33 -4.19 1.63 -11.10
C GLU A 33 -3.21 0.51 -10.68
N ALA A 34 -3.21 0.15 -9.39
CA ALA A 34 -2.28 -0.84 -8.82
C ALA A 34 -2.62 -2.29 -9.21
N GLY A 35 -3.90 -2.57 -9.53
CA GLY A 35 -4.38 -3.88 -9.95
C GLY A 35 -4.49 -4.02 -11.47
N SER A 36 -3.35 -4.16 -12.16
CA SER A 36 -3.24 -4.71 -13.52
C SER A 36 -1.76 -4.99 -13.81
N ALA A 37 -1.31 -6.18 -13.44
CA ALA A 37 -0.08 -6.82 -13.91
C ALA A 37 -0.32 -8.34 -13.93
#